data_AF-L8HHM1-F1
#
_entry.id   AF-L8HHM1-F1
#
_cell.length_a   1.000
_cell.length_b   1.000
_cell.length_c   1.000
_cell.angle_alpha   90.00
_cell.angle_beta   90.00
_cell.angle_gamma   90.00
#
_symmetry.space_group_name_H-M   'P 1'
#
loop_
_entity.id
_entity.type
_entity.pdbx_description
1 polymer ?
#
loop_
_entity_poly.entity_id
_entity_poly.type
_entity_poly.pdbx_seq_one_letter_code
_entity_poly.pdbx_strand_id
1 'polypeptide(L)'
;MEASRRGVIPEDVQTTISTLEKAVSDVEKHIESYLKTSVDEITNDLSTEDGARLSVLLAYALNTLFYIYLKTQGVDPADHPVKDEIERVKEYIQKLKQLTQPKETPSMVLDKQAANRFIQHAVNSANAENERSEAAREEKKENKRKAPKKKEKGGKNKKSSKAKSPKKKLKN
;
A
#
# COMPACT_ATOMS: atom_id res chain seq x y z
N MET A 1 -1.91 -51.26 54.50
CA MET A 1 -1.78 -49.83 54.84
C MET A 1 -1.69 -49.06 53.52
N GLU A 2 -2.84 -48.83 52.88
CA GLU A 2 -2.93 -48.19 51.57
C GLU A 2 -3.70 -46.88 51.73
N ALA A 3 -3.11 -45.99 52.55
CA ALA A 3 -3.69 -44.70 52.82
C ALA A 3 -3.48 -43.78 51.62
N SER A 4 -4.52 -43.65 50.80
CA SER A 4 -4.96 -42.37 50.25
C SER A 4 -3.89 -41.59 49.46
N ARG A 5 -3.63 -42.02 48.21
CA ARG A 5 -3.11 -41.12 47.17
C ARG A 5 -4.19 -40.09 46.82
N ARG A 6 -4.50 -39.15 47.73
CA ARG A 6 -5.10 -37.88 47.30
C ARG A 6 -4.05 -37.20 46.45
N GLY A 7 -4.37 -36.94 45.19
CA GLY A 7 -3.46 -36.37 44.20
C GLY A 7 -2.89 -35.05 44.66
N VAL A 8 -1.72 -35.09 45.30
CA VAL A 8 -0.91 -33.90 45.55
C VAL A 8 -0.28 -33.55 44.21
N ILE A 9 -0.68 -32.39 43.68
CA ILE A 9 -0.10 -31.82 42.46
C ILE A 9 1.41 -31.61 42.73
N PRO A 10 2.32 -32.00 41.82
CA PRO A 10 3.75 -31.77 42.01
C PRO A 10 4.08 -30.30 42.30
N GLU A 11 5.08 -30.03 43.14
CA GLU A 11 5.48 -28.66 43.54
C GLU A 11 5.78 -27.78 42.31
N ASP A 12 6.52 -28.32 41.34
CA ASP A 12 6.82 -27.65 40.07
C ASP A 12 5.54 -27.18 39.35
N VAL A 13 4.51 -28.02 39.34
CA VAL A 13 3.23 -27.67 38.70
C VAL A 13 2.50 -26.59 39.52
N GLN A 14 2.53 -26.67 40.84
CA GLN A 14 1.92 -25.63 41.70
C GLN A 14 2.57 -24.26 41.50
N THR A 15 3.90 -24.22 41.35
CA THR A 15 4.62 -22.95 41.10
C THR A 15 4.28 -22.38 39.72
N THR A 16 4.16 -23.22 38.68
CA THR A 16 3.73 -22.76 37.35
C THR A 16 2.31 -22.21 37.33
N ILE A 17 1.36 -22.87 38.02
CA ILE A 17 -0.02 -22.39 38.16
C ILE A 17 -0.04 -21.04 38.88
N SER A 18 0.67 -20.94 40.01
CA SER A 18 0.75 -19.68 40.78
C SER A 18 1.36 -18.53 39.95
N THR A 19 2.28 -18.85 39.04
CA THR A 19 2.90 -17.88 38.14
C THR A 19 1.91 -17.44 37.06
N LEU A 20 1.17 -18.38 36.48
CA LEU A 20 0.13 -18.10 35.50
C LEU A 20 -1.00 -17.26 36.10
N GLU A 21 -1.47 -17.59 37.30
CA GLU A 21 -2.52 -16.82 38.01
C GLU A 21 -2.09 -15.37 38.25
N LYS A 22 -0.85 -15.14 38.70
CA LYS A 22 -0.29 -13.79 38.85
C LYS A 22 -0.26 -13.04 37.52
N ALA A 23 0.25 -13.69 36.47
CA ALA A 23 0.35 -13.07 35.15
C ALA A 23 -1.04 -12.69 34.59
N VAL A 24 -2.04 -13.56 34.73
CA VAL A 24 -3.43 -13.28 34.30
C VAL A 24 -4.04 -12.15 35.14
N SER A 25 -3.85 -12.15 36.46
CA SER A 25 -4.33 -11.07 37.33
C SER A 25 -3.72 -9.73 36.98
N ASP A 26 -2.43 -9.69 36.62
CA ASP A 26 -1.79 -8.46 36.20
C ASP A 26 -2.34 -7.98 34.85
N VAL A 27 -2.55 -8.88 33.88
CA VAL A 27 -3.20 -8.51 32.61
C VAL A 27 -4.61 -7.95 32.83
N GLU A 28 -5.39 -8.58 33.71
CA GLU A 28 -6.75 -8.14 34.05
C GLU A 28 -6.76 -6.72 34.60
N LYS A 29 -5.87 -6.39 35.55
CA LYS A 29 -5.74 -5.03 36.11
C LYS A 29 -5.43 -3.97 35.04
N HIS A 30 -4.57 -4.30 34.08
CA HIS A 30 -4.19 -3.35 33.02
C HIS A 30 -5.29 -3.16 31.98
N ILE A 31 -6.14 -4.16 31.76
CA ILE A 31 -7.21 -4.13 30.76
C ILE A 31 -8.53 -3.62 31.36
N GLU A 32 -8.70 -3.69 32.69
CA GLU A 32 -9.96 -3.34 33.37
C GLU A 32 -10.48 -1.93 33.05
N SER A 33 -9.58 -0.94 32.97
CA SER A 33 -9.95 0.43 32.59
C SER A 33 -10.45 0.51 31.14
N TYR A 34 -9.85 -0.27 30.24
CA TYR A 34 -10.23 -0.33 28.82
C TYR A 34 -11.53 -1.11 28.59
N LEU A 35 -11.92 -2.01 29.49
CA LEU A 35 -13.20 -2.74 29.38
C LEU A 35 -14.40 -1.92 29.85
N LYS A 36 -14.17 -0.89 30.68
CA LYS A 36 -15.22 0.00 31.22
C LYS A 36 -15.61 1.12 30.26
N THR A 37 -14.79 1.38 29.24
CA THR A 37 -14.98 2.45 28.25
C THR A 37 -15.08 1.81 26.86
N SER A 38 -15.85 2.38 25.94
CA SER A 38 -15.92 1.81 24.59
C SER A 38 -14.59 2.02 23.84
N VAL A 39 -14.17 1.04 23.04
CA VAL A 39 -12.94 1.16 22.24
C VAL A 39 -13.00 2.37 21.31
N ASP A 40 -14.19 2.66 20.75
CA ASP A 40 -14.41 3.80 19.89
C ASP A 40 -14.15 5.14 20.62
N GLU A 41 -14.66 5.28 21.85
CA GLU A 41 -14.37 6.45 22.70
C GLU A 41 -12.88 6.63 22.95
N ILE A 42 -12.15 5.54 23.24
CA ILE A 42 -10.70 5.60 23.48
C ILE A 42 -9.96 5.97 22.20
N THR A 43 -10.38 5.46 21.04
CA THR A 43 -9.72 5.73 19.76
C THR A 43 -9.99 7.12 19.19
N ASN A 44 -11.09 7.77 19.59
CA ASN A 44 -11.42 9.12 19.12
C ASN A 44 -10.42 10.19 19.63
N ASP A 45 -9.88 9.99 20.83
CA ASP A 45 -8.91 10.90 21.44
C ASP A 45 -7.46 10.61 21.03
N LEU A 46 -7.22 9.53 20.29
CA LEU A 46 -5.88 9.08 19.89
C LEU A 46 -5.49 9.58 18.50
N SER A 47 -4.18 9.75 18.30
CA SER A 47 -3.64 9.93 16.96
C SER A 47 -3.93 8.68 16.10
N THR A 48 -3.94 8.82 14.78
CA THR A 48 -4.15 7.67 13.89
C THR A 48 -3.10 6.57 14.07
N GLU A 49 -1.87 6.95 14.44
CA GLU A 49 -0.77 6.02 14.74
C GLU A 49 -1.01 5.28 16.06
N ASP A 50 -1.41 5.99 17.11
CA ASP A 50 -1.63 5.37 18.43
C ASP A 50 -2.92 4.55 18.47
N GLY A 51 -3.96 4.97 17.74
CA GLY A 51 -5.16 4.17 17.52
C GLY A 51 -4.82 2.85 16.81
N ALA A 52 -3.99 2.88 15.76
CA ALA A 52 -3.54 1.67 15.09
C ALA A 52 -2.70 0.76 16.01
N ARG A 53 -1.82 1.32 16.85
CA ARG A 53 -1.08 0.57 17.87
C ARG A 53 -2.02 -0.11 18.85
N LEU A 54 -3.00 0.62 19.37
CA LEU A 54 -3.97 0.09 20.33
C LEU A 54 -4.79 -1.04 19.72
N SER A 55 -5.33 -0.88 18.51
CA SER A 55 -6.11 -1.93 17.85
C SER A 55 -5.30 -3.21 17.62
N VAL A 56 -4.05 -3.09 17.17
CA VAL A 56 -3.17 -4.24 16.97
C VAL A 56 -2.80 -4.91 18.30
N LEU A 57 -2.58 -4.12 19.35
CA LEU A 57 -2.28 -4.63 20.70
C LEU A 57 -3.47 -5.39 21.30
N LEU A 58 -4.69 -4.86 21.18
CA LEU A 58 -5.91 -5.52 21.65
C LEU A 58 -6.15 -6.83 20.90
N ALA A 59 -5.98 -6.83 19.56
CA ALA A 59 -6.08 -8.05 18.77
C ALA A 59 -5.03 -9.09 19.18
N TYR A 60 -3.80 -8.66 19.47
CA TYR A 60 -2.74 -9.56 19.97
C TYR A 60 -3.08 -10.14 21.34
N ALA A 61 -3.54 -9.31 22.27
CA ALA A 61 -3.91 -9.72 23.62
C ALA A 61 -5.04 -10.75 23.61
N LEU A 62 -6.12 -10.49 22.85
CA LEU A 62 -7.26 -11.41 22.73
C LEU A 62 -6.84 -12.77 22.16
N ASN A 63 -6.10 -12.79 21.05
CA ASN A 63 -5.65 -14.03 20.44
C ASN A 63 -4.67 -14.80 21.34
N THR A 64 -3.80 -14.09 22.07
CA THR A 64 -2.86 -14.72 23.01
C THR A 64 -3.57 -15.31 24.23
N LEU A 65 -4.56 -14.61 24.79
CA LEU A 65 -5.37 -15.13 25.90
C LEU A 65 -6.18 -16.35 25.46
N PHE A 66 -6.74 -16.33 24.26
CA PHE A 66 -7.43 -17.48 23.69
C PHE A 66 -6.49 -18.67 23.45
N TYR A 67 -5.28 -18.41 22.95
CA TYR A 67 -4.22 -19.43 22.82
C TYR A 67 -3.86 -20.07 24.17
N ILE A 68 -3.72 -19.26 25.22
CA ILE A 68 -3.47 -19.75 26.59
C ILE A 68 -4.65 -20.59 27.08
N TYR A 69 -5.89 -20.14 26.85
CA TYR A 69 -7.10 -20.88 27.20
C TYR A 69 -7.15 -22.26 26.54
N LEU A 70 -6.85 -22.38 25.25
CA LEU A 70 -6.78 -23.68 24.57
C LEU A 70 -5.77 -24.62 25.25
N LYS A 71 -4.60 -24.10 25.62
CA LYS A 71 -3.58 -24.88 26.35
C LYS A 71 -4.07 -25.36 27.71
N THR A 72 -4.85 -24.55 28.45
CA THR A 72 -5.41 -24.99 29.75
C THR A 72 -6.51 -26.02 29.59
N GLN A 73 -7.21 -26.05 28.44
CA GLN A 73 -8.16 -27.11 28.09
C GLN A 73 -7.50 -28.38 27.53
N GLY A 74 -6.17 -28.40 27.39
CA GLY A 74 -5.43 -29.53 26.81
C GLY A 74 -5.57 -29.65 25.29
N VAL A 75 -6.06 -28.60 24.62
CA VAL A 75 -6.13 -28.54 23.15
C VAL A 75 -4.81 -27.97 22.64
N ASP A 76 -4.17 -28.64 21.67
CA ASP A 76 -2.98 -28.09 21.02
C ASP A 76 -3.36 -26.90 20.13
N PRO A 77 -2.90 -25.68 20.43
CA PRO A 77 -3.21 -24.53 19.60
C PRO A 77 -2.56 -24.56 18.22
N ALA A 78 -1.57 -25.45 17.98
CA ALA A 78 -0.93 -25.58 16.68
C ALA A 78 -1.88 -26.10 15.59
N ASP A 79 -2.86 -26.92 15.98
CA ASP A 79 -3.90 -27.47 15.12
C ASP A 79 -5.16 -26.59 15.08
N HIS A 80 -5.17 -25.47 15.82
CA HIS A 80 -6.30 -24.55 15.89
C HIS A 80 -6.07 -23.31 15.00
N PRO A 81 -7.12 -22.78 14.32
CA PRO A 81 -7.05 -21.55 13.52
C PRO A 81 -6.54 -20.29 14.25
N VAL A 82 -6.34 -20.35 15.57
CA VAL A 82 -5.80 -19.23 16.36
C VAL A 82 -4.35 -18.95 15.96
N LYS A 83 -3.62 -19.96 15.50
CA LYS A 83 -2.25 -19.80 15.02
C LYS A 83 -2.19 -18.84 13.83
N ASP A 84 -3.12 -18.99 12.89
CA ASP A 84 -3.22 -18.13 11.71
C ASP A 84 -3.59 -16.70 12.10
N GLU A 85 -4.47 -16.52 13.09
CA GLU A 85 -4.79 -15.19 13.64
C GLU A 85 -3.59 -14.54 14.33
N ILE A 86 -2.77 -15.30 15.06
CA ILE A 86 -1.52 -14.79 15.65
C ILE A 86 -0.51 -14.40 14.57
N GLU A 87 -0.37 -15.19 13.51
CA GLU A 87 0.50 -14.87 12.36
C GLU A 87 0.02 -13.60 11.65
N ARG A 88 -1.28 -13.48 11.41
CA ARG A 88 -1.91 -12.29 10.85
C ARG A 88 -1.64 -11.04 11.72
N VAL A 89 -1.78 -11.14 13.04
CA VAL A 89 -1.47 -10.02 13.95
C VAL A 89 0.02 -9.63 13.88
N LYS A 90 0.93 -10.60 13.78
CA LYS A 90 2.38 -10.33 13.60
C LYS A 90 2.66 -9.54 12.32
N GLU A 91 1.97 -9.84 11.22
CA GLU A 91 2.10 -9.06 9.99
C GLU A 91 1.66 -7.60 10.19
N TYR A 92 0.57 -7.35 10.93
CA TYR A 92 0.13 -6.00 11.23
C TYR A 92 1.11 -5.24 12.12
N ILE A 93 1.72 -5.92 13.11
CA ILE A 93 2.82 -5.34 13.91
C ILE A 93 4.00 -4.94 13.00
N GLN A 94 4.34 -5.77 12.00
CA GLN A 94 5.41 -5.45 11.06
C GLN A 94 5.05 -4.26 10.16
N LYS A 95 3.82 -4.21 9.63
CA LYS A 95 3.32 -3.07 8.83
C LYS A 95 3.38 -1.78 9.65
N LEU A 96 2.95 -1.82 10.90
CA LEU A 96 3.00 -0.68 11.79
C LEU A 96 4.43 -0.21 12.02
N LYS A 97 5.36 -1.12 12.32
CA LYS A 97 6.79 -0.80 12.46
C LYS A 97 7.39 -0.17 11.21
N GLN A 98 7.01 -0.63 10.03
CA GLN A 98 7.49 -0.06 8.76
C GLN A 98 6.94 1.35 8.49
N LEU A 99 5.78 1.70 9.04
CA LEU A 99 5.19 3.02 8.92
C LEU A 99 5.75 4.00 9.95
N THR A 100 6.05 3.52 11.16
CA THR A 100 6.56 4.37 12.25
C THR A 100 8.08 4.53 12.22
N GLN A 101 8.82 3.58 11.63
CA GLN A 101 10.26 3.77 11.45
C GLN A 101 10.50 4.88 10.41
N PRO A 102 11.39 5.84 10.70
CA PRO A 102 11.79 6.82 9.72
C PRO A 102 12.44 6.06 8.57
N LYS A 103 11.73 5.92 7.47
CA LYS A 103 12.34 5.48 6.22
C LYS A 103 13.38 6.55 5.90
N GLU A 104 14.62 6.14 5.66
CA GLU A 104 15.52 6.90 4.80
C GLU A 104 14.73 7.11 3.52
N THR A 105 14.09 8.28 3.40
CA THR A 105 13.36 8.59 2.19
C THR A 105 14.42 8.48 1.10
N PRO A 106 14.22 7.65 0.06
CA PRO A 106 14.97 7.91 -1.15
C PRO A 106 14.65 9.35 -1.46
N SER A 107 15.67 10.19 -1.39
CA SER A 107 15.58 11.59 -1.73
C SER A 107 15.19 11.62 -3.21
N MET A 108 13.89 11.51 -3.48
CA MET A 108 13.27 11.87 -4.76
C MET A 108 13.33 13.40 -4.86
N VAL A 109 14.53 13.95 -4.66
CA VAL A 109 14.85 15.32 -4.95
C VAL A 109 14.94 15.36 -6.46
N LEU A 110 13.90 15.95 -7.03
CA LEU A 110 13.85 16.25 -8.44
C LEU A 110 15.06 17.12 -8.78
N ASP A 111 15.88 16.69 -9.74
CA ASP A 111 16.95 17.54 -10.27
C ASP A 111 16.32 18.70 -11.06
N LYS A 112 16.15 19.83 -10.37
CA LYS A 112 15.56 21.05 -10.92
C LYS A 112 16.37 21.57 -12.11
N GLN A 113 17.68 21.33 -12.15
CA GLN A 113 18.52 21.75 -13.26
C GLN A 113 18.25 20.89 -14.50
N ALA A 114 18.18 19.56 -14.33
CA ALA A 114 17.82 18.66 -15.42
C ALA A 114 16.42 18.95 -15.97
N ALA A 115 15.42 19.15 -15.09
CA ALA A 115 14.07 19.53 -15.49
C ALA A 115 14.05 20.83 -16.32
N ASN A 116 14.79 21.86 -15.89
CA ASN A 116 14.92 23.11 -16.65
C ASN A 116 15.59 22.91 -18.02
N ARG A 117 16.61 22.06 -18.12
CA ARG A 117 17.24 21.72 -19.42
C ARG A 117 16.25 21.04 -20.37
N PHE A 118 15.43 20.11 -19.87
CA PHE A 118 14.39 19.47 -20.67
C PHE A 118 13.35 20.48 -21.18
N ILE A 119 12.91 21.41 -20.32
CA ILE A 119 11.96 22.46 -20.69
C ILE A 119 12.57 23.39 -21.75
N GLN A 120 13.79 23.88 -21.53
CA GLN A 120 14.47 24.77 -22.47
C GLN A 120 14.70 24.11 -23.83
N HIS A 121 15.13 22.85 -23.84
CA HIS A 121 15.30 22.10 -25.09
C HIS A 121 13.97 21.93 -25.82
N ALA A 122 12.89 21.58 -25.14
CA ALA A 122 11.56 21.44 -25.75
C ALA A 122 11.06 22.76 -26.35
N VAL A 123 11.23 23.88 -25.66
CA VAL A 123 10.85 25.21 -26.17
C VAL A 123 11.70 25.60 -27.39
N ASN A 124 13.02 25.46 -27.29
CA ASN A 124 13.92 25.86 -28.37
C ASN A 124 13.75 24.97 -29.61
N SER A 125 13.54 23.66 -29.44
CA SER A 125 13.28 22.74 -30.55
C SER A 125 11.94 23.01 -31.22
N ALA A 126 10.88 23.31 -30.47
CA ALA A 126 9.59 23.70 -31.02
C ALA A 126 9.66 25.01 -31.82
N ASN A 127 10.42 26.00 -31.32
CA ASN A 127 10.64 27.26 -32.04
C ASN A 127 11.44 27.03 -33.33
N ALA A 128 12.54 26.26 -33.26
CA ALA A 128 13.34 25.94 -34.43
C ALA A 128 12.58 25.13 -35.49
N GLU A 129 11.68 24.22 -35.07
CA GLU A 129 10.81 23.48 -35.99
C GLU A 129 9.79 24.39 -36.67
N ASN A 130 9.19 25.33 -35.92
CA ASN A 130 8.30 26.35 -36.48
C ASN A 130 9.03 27.23 -37.51
N GLU A 131 10.19 27.79 -37.17
CA GLU A 131 10.99 28.64 -38.08
C GLU A 131 11.39 27.87 -39.36
N ARG A 132 11.80 26.60 -39.22
CA ARG A 132 12.14 25.76 -40.36
C ARG A 132 10.91 25.45 -41.23
N SER A 133 9.74 25.29 -40.63
CA SER A 133 8.49 25.08 -41.35
C SER A 133 8.01 26.34 -42.09
N GLU A 134 8.28 27.52 -41.54
CA GLU A 134 7.97 28.82 -42.13
C GLU A 134 8.93 29.13 -43.29
N ALA A 135 10.24 28.96 -43.10
CA ALA A 135 11.23 29.10 -44.17
C ALA A 135 10.94 28.14 -45.33
N ALA A 136 10.61 26.87 -45.05
CA ALA A 136 10.23 25.91 -46.09
C ALA A 136 8.90 26.27 -46.80
N ARG A 137 7.99 26.99 -46.13
CA ARG A 137 6.76 27.53 -46.75
C ARG A 137 7.05 28.74 -47.62
N GLU A 138 7.99 29.60 -47.23
CA GLU A 138 8.41 30.77 -47.99
C GLU A 138 9.21 30.40 -49.24
N GLU A 139 10.17 29.47 -49.13
CA GLU A 139 10.91 28.93 -50.28
C GLU A 139 9.96 28.25 -51.29
N LYS A 140 8.95 27.51 -50.82
CA LYS A 140 7.91 26.94 -51.70
C LYS A 140 7.04 28.01 -52.37
N LYS A 141 6.81 29.16 -51.74
CA LYS A 141 6.07 30.29 -52.34
C LYS A 141 6.93 31.02 -53.37
N GLU A 142 8.22 31.19 -53.12
CA GLU A 142 9.14 31.85 -54.05
C GLU A 142 9.44 30.98 -55.28
N ASN A 143 9.63 29.67 -55.09
CA ASN A 143 9.88 28.75 -56.20
C ASN A 143 8.63 28.56 -57.09
N LYS A 144 7.42 28.74 -56.55
CA LYS A 144 6.18 28.84 -57.35
C LYS A 144 6.04 30.14 -58.14
N ARG A 145 6.75 31.22 -57.76
CA ARG A 145 6.75 32.50 -58.47
C ARG A 145 7.75 32.54 -59.64
N LYS A 146 8.78 31.68 -59.64
CA LYS A 146 9.84 31.62 -60.68
C LYS A 146 9.63 30.56 -61.77
N ALA A 147 8.53 29.79 -61.75
CA ALA A 147 8.22 28.82 -62.81
C ALA A 147 7.52 29.49 -64.02
N PRO A 148 7.97 29.28 -65.27
CA PRO A 148 7.30 29.83 -66.45
C PRO A 148 5.97 29.09 -66.69
N LYS A 149 4.88 29.88 -66.81
CA LYS A 149 3.54 29.38 -67.16
C LYS A 149 3.54 28.71 -68.54
N LYS A 150 3.50 27.37 -68.59
CA LYS A 150 2.96 26.65 -69.76
C LYS A 150 1.50 26.30 -69.48
N LYS A 151 0.64 26.73 -70.41
CA LYS A 151 -0.83 26.73 -70.37
C LYS A 151 -1.43 25.34 -70.12
N GLU A 152 -2.48 25.34 -69.29
CA GLU A 152 -3.45 24.27 -69.09
C GLU A 152 -4.12 23.81 -70.39
N LYS A 153 -4.24 22.48 -70.53
CA LYS A 153 -5.42 21.76 -71.02
C LYS A 153 -5.58 20.60 -70.01
N GLY A 154 -6.62 20.52 -69.20
CA GLY A 154 -8.03 20.40 -69.58
C GLY A 154 -8.40 18.92 -69.62
N GLY A 155 -9.16 18.42 -68.62
CA GLY A 155 -9.88 17.15 -68.74
C GLY A 155 -9.89 16.23 -67.51
N LYS A 156 -11.03 16.21 -66.81
CA LYS A 156 -11.76 15.07 -66.19
C LYS A 156 -10.94 13.82 -65.79
N ASN A 157 -11.12 13.32 -64.56
CA ASN A 157 -12.15 12.30 -64.26
C ASN A 157 -12.27 11.90 -62.79
N LYS A 158 -13.50 11.52 -62.46
CA LYS A 158 -14.08 10.64 -61.44
C LYS A 158 -13.18 9.75 -60.54
N LYS A 159 -13.70 9.66 -59.31
CA LYS A 159 -14.02 8.45 -58.49
C LYS A 159 -12.97 7.86 -57.53
N SER A 160 -13.41 7.88 -56.26
CA SER A 160 -13.45 6.78 -55.27
C SER A 160 -12.16 6.15 -54.74
N SER A 161 -11.96 6.24 -53.42
CA SER A 161 -11.98 5.11 -52.44
C SER A 161 -11.25 5.54 -51.17
N LYS A 162 -11.94 5.78 -50.05
CA LYS A 162 -12.16 4.81 -48.95
C LYS A 162 -10.84 4.29 -48.34
N ALA A 163 -10.38 4.95 -47.26
CA ALA A 163 -9.47 4.35 -46.29
C ALA A 163 -10.09 4.45 -44.89
N LYS A 164 -10.44 3.28 -44.35
CA LYS A 164 -11.04 3.03 -43.04
C LYS A 164 -10.06 3.37 -41.92
N SER A 165 -10.51 4.09 -40.90
CA SER A 165 -9.91 4.08 -39.56
C SER A 165 -10.41 2.85 -38.79
N PRO A 166 -9.54 2.01 -38.20
CA PRO A 166 -9.99 0.94 -37.30
C PRO A 166 -10.16 1.47 -35.87
N LYS A 167 -11.39 1.45 -35.36
CA LYS A 167 -11.68 1.44 -33.91
C LYS A 167 -11.63 0.00 -33.41
N LYS A 168 -10.81 -0.30 -32.39
CA LYS A 168 -10.83 -1.56 -31.63
C LYS A 168 -10.70 -1.20 -30.14
N LYS A 169 -11.83 -1.05 -29.45
CA LYS A 169 -12.35 -1.97 -28.41
C LYS A 169 -11.33 -2.32 -27.32
N LEU A 170 -11.46 -1.69 -26.14
CA LEU A 170 -11.09 -2.33 -24.87
C LEU A 170 -12.35 -2.93 -24.25
N LYS A 171 -12.22 -4.19 -23.82
CA LYS A 171 -13.24 -5.04 -23.20
C LYS A 171 -13.51 -4.60 -21.76
N ASN A 172 -14.73 -4.86 -21.32
CA ASN A 172 -15.10 -5.02 -19.91
C ASN A 172 -14.25 -6.10 -19.24
#